data_AF-A0A0D2JBT2-F1
#
_entry.id   AF-A0A0D2JBT2-F1
#
_cell.length_a   1.000
_cell.length_b   1.000
_cell.length_c   1.000
_cell.angle_alpha   90.00
_cell.angle_beta   90.00
_cell.angle_gamma   90.00
#
_symmetry.space_group_name_H-M   'P 1'
#
loop_
_entity.id
_entity.type
_entity.pdbx_description
1 polymer ?
#
loop_
_entity_poly.entity_id
_entity_poly.type
_entity_poly.pdbx_seq_one_letter_code
_entity_poly.pdbx_strand_id
1 'polypeptide(L)'
;MRVESGDDSKLGESFDSVLMLLAGTDPFYLVDAGVAAAAALSGGAKPRAHKRLPPSLDAFGWCTWDAFYSTVSARGLAEGLASLHSGGVYPRLLIIDDGWQLTDVDAGYSQAPTSQLADKMKVKGTAKEFLETTQSS
;
A
#
# COMPACT_ATOMS: atom_id res chain seq x y z
N MET A 1 -4.27 -6.61 16.54
CA MET A 1 -5.06 -6.31 15.32
C MET A 1 -5.86 -5.06 15.60
N ARG A 2 -5.68 -3.99 14.82
CA ARG A 2 -6.48 -2.76 14.88
C ARG A 2 -7.31 -2.72 13.60
N VAL A 3 -8.61 -2.44 13.72
CA VAL A 3 -9.54 -2.36 12.59
C VAL A 3 -10.23 -1.01 12.68
N GLU A 4 -10.23 -0.25 11.61
CA GLU A 4 -10.83 1.08 11.53
C GLU A 4 -11.48 1.29 10.16
N SER A 5 -12.55 2.08 10.12
CA SER A 5 -13.33 2.32 8.90
C SER A 5 -12.66 3.28 7.93
N GLY A 6 -11.82 4.19 8.43
CA GLY A 6 -11.25 5.32 7.68
C GLY A 6 -12.28 6.38 7.27
N ASP A 7 -13.48 6.35 7.85
CA ASP A 7 -14.60 7.24 7.52
C ASP A 7 -15.13 7.88 8.81
N ASP A 8 -14.92 9.19 8.95
CA ASP A 8 -15.32 9.98 10.13
C ASP A 8 -16.83 9.94 10.38
N SER A 9 -17.64 9.64 9.36
CA SER A 9 -19.09 9.50 9.50
C SER A 9 -19.51 8.15 10.10
N LYS A 10 -18.60 7.16 10.16
CA LYS A 10 -18.85 5.84 10.74
C LYS A 10 -18.39 5.79 12.19
N LEU A 11 -19.34 5.98 13.11
CA LEU A 11 -19.12 5.97 14.56
C LEU A 11 -19.28 4.59 15.22
N GLY A 12 -19.14 3.50 14.45
CA GLY A 12 -19.32 2.14 14.96
C GLY A 12 -18.16 1.68 15.84
N GLU A 13 -18.47 1.04 16.97
CA GLU A 13 -17.48 0.44 17.88
C GLU A 13 -17.23 -1.06 17.63
N SER A 14 -17.87 -1.63 16.59
CA SER A 14 -17.76 -3.05 16.24
C SER A 14 -17.77 -3.25 14.72
N PHE A 15 -17.26 -4.41 14.30
CA PHE A 15 -17.26 -4.87 12.91
C PHE A 15 -17.92 -6.25 12.86
N ASP A 16 -18.88 -6.44 11.95
CA ASP A 16 -19.59 -7.72 11.80
C ASP A 16 -18.69 -8.84 11.30
N SER A 17 -17.65 -8.51 10.53
CA SER A 17 -16.70 -9.47 9.97
C SER A 17 -15.34 -8.81 9.75
N VAL A 18 -14.30 -9.42 10.29
CA VAL A 18 -12.92 -8.90 10.22
C VAL A 18 -11.94 -9.88 9.59
N LEU A 19 -12.37 -11.12 9.35
CA LEU A 19 -11.54 -12.20 8.82
C LEU A 19 -12.38 -13.14 7.95
N MET A 20 -11.86 -13.49 6.78
CA MET A 20 -12.39 -14.53 5.92
C MET A 20 -11.32 -15.60 5.74
N LEU A 21 -11.69 -16.86 5.96
CA LEU A 21 -10.81 -18.02 5.82
C LEU A 21 -11.37 -18.98 4.78
N LEU A 22 -10.52 -19.35 3.83
CA LEU A 22 -10.76 -20.46 2.92
C LEU A 22 -9.64 -21.49 3.15
N ALA A 23 -10.01 -22.76 3.22
CA ALA A 23 -9.07 -23.86 3.44
C ALA A 23 -9.27 -24.94 2.38
N GLY A 24 -8.17 -25.54 1.94
CA GLY A 24 -8.15 -26.54 0.88
C GLY A 24 -6.71 -26.91 0.52
N THR A 25 -6.57 -27.83 -0.43
CA THR A 25 -5.26 -28.39 -0.84
C THR A 25 -4.68 -27.75 -2.09
N ASP A 26 -5.50 -27.03 -2.87
CA ASP A 26 -5.06 -26.30 -4.06
C ASP A 26 -4.97 -24.79 -3.77
N PRO A 27 -3.76 -24.25 -3.55
CA PRO A 27 -3.59 -22.83 -3.24
C PRO A 27 -3.98 -21.91 -4.40
N PHE A 28 -3.85 -22.34 -5.66
CA PHE A 28 -4.19 -21.49 -6.81
C PHE A 28 -5.70 -21.31 -6.92
N TYR A 29 -6.44 -22.40 -6.77
CA TYR A 29 -7.90 -22.35 -6.68
C TYR A 29 -8.35 -21.49 -5.48
N LEU A 30 -7.73 -21.67 -4.31
CA LEU A 30 -8.10 -20.91 -3.10
C LEU A 30 -7.91 -19.41 -3.26
N VAL A 31 -6.87 -18.96 -3.96
CA VAL A 31 -6.66 -17.53 -4.24
C VAL A 31 -7.79 -16.99 -5.13
N ASP A 32 -8.11 -17.66 -6.23
CA ASP A 32 -9.16 -17.19 -7.15
C ASP A 32 -10.54 -17.22 -6.49
N ALA A 33 -10.87 -18.31 -5.79
CA ALA A 33 -12.13 -18.46 -5.06
C ALA A 33 -12.23 -17.44 -3.91
N GLY A 34 -11.14 -17.20 -3.18
CA GLY A 34 -11.09 -16.24 -2.08
C GLY A 34 -11.28 -14.82 -2.57
N VAL A 35 -10.59 -14.40 -3.64
CA VAL A 35 -10.76 -13.07 -4.23
C VAL A 35 -12.18 -12.90 -4.79
N ALA A 36 -12.76 -13.93 -5.40
CA ALA A 36 -14.14 -13.90 -5.87
C ALA A 36 -15.15 -13.73 -4.72
N ALA A 37 -15.00 -14.49 -3.63
CA ALA A 37 -15.85 -14.38 -2.45
C ALA A 37 -15.71 -13.00 -1.78
N ALA A 38 -14.48 -12.50 -1.59
CA ALA A 38 -14.23 -11.18 -1.03
C ALA A 38 -14.85 -10.07 -1.89
N ALA A 39 -14.73 -10.16 -3.21
CA ALA A 39 -15.32 -9.19 -4.13
C ALA A 39 -16.85 -9.17 -4.06
N ALA A 40 -17.49 -10.33 -3.93
CA ALA A 40 -18.94 -10.42 -3.77
C ALA A 40 -19.43 -9.76 -2.45
N LEU A 41 -18.63 -9.85 -1.38
CA LEU A 41 -18.93 -9.23 -0.09
C LEU A 41 -18.59 -7.73 -0.03
N SER A 42 -17.72 -7.22 -0.90
CA SER A 42 -17.22 -5.84 -0.81
C SER A 42 -18.20 -4.77 -1.33
N GLY A 43 -19.29 -5.17 -2.00
CA GLY A 43 -20.28 -4.24 -2.56
C GLY A 43 -19.87 -3.51 -3.85
N GLY A 44 -18.72 -3.83 -4.46
CA GLY A 44 -18.31 -3.17 -5.72
C GLY A 44 -16.97 -3.58 -6.33
N ALA A 45 -16.13 -4.31 -5.61
CA ALA A 45 -14.89 -4.82 -6.19
C ALA A 45 -15.18 -5.91 -7.23
N LYS A 46 -14.26 -6.08 -8.17
CA LYS A 46 -14.31 -7.14 -9.19
C LYS A 46 -13.01 -7.94 -9.16
N PRO A 47 -13.07 -9.29 -9.27
CA PRO A 47 -11.87 -10.09 -9.50
C PRO A 47 -11.15 -9.68 -10.77
N ARG A 48 -9.83 -9.95 -10.86
CA ARG A 48 -9.00 -9.57 -12.02
C ARG A 48 -9.59 -10.06 -13.35
N ALA A 49 -10.10 -11.29 -13.39
CA ALA A 49 -10.70 -11.90 -14.58
C ALA A 49 -11.92 -11.12 -15.13
N HIS A 50 -12.55 -10.27 -14.32
CA HIS A 50 -13.69 -9.45 -14.69
C HIS A 50 -13.33 -7.98 -14.95
N LYS A 51 -12.04 -7.62 -14.89
CA LYS A 51 -11.55 -6.28 -15.21
C LYS A 51 -11.06 -6.23 -16.65
N ARG A 52 -11.37 -5.15 -17.37
CA ARG A 52 -10.76 -4.84 -18.66
C ARG A 52 -9.36 -4.29 -18.39
N LEU A 53 -8.33 -5.02 -18.77
CA LEU A 53 -6.94 -4.59 -18.64
C LEU A 53 -6.56 -3.68 -19.82
N PRO A 54 -5.84 -2.56 -19.57
CA PRO A 54 -5.30 -1.76 -20.66
C PRO A 54 -4.10 -2.47 -21.31
N PRO A 55 -3.88 -2.32 -22.64
CA PRO A 55 -2.74 -2.94 -23.34
C PRO A 55 -1.36 -2.54 -22.80
N SER A 56 -1.26 -1.44 -22.04
CA SER A 56 -0.02 -1.02 -21.41
C SER A 56 0.51 -2.02 -20.38
N LEU A 57 -0.34 -2.91 -19.84
CA LEU A 57 0.07 -3.95 -18.89
C LEU A 57 0.79 -5.13 -19.56
N ASP A 58 0.71 -5.25 -20.89
CA ASP A 58 1.43 -6.29 -21.64
C ASP A 58 2.88 -5.89 -21.97
N ALA A 59 3.27 -4.66 -21.59
CA ALA A 59 4.60 -4.13 -21.84
C ALA A 59 5.41 -4.00 -20.54
N PHE A 60 6.73 -4.03 -20.68
CA PHE A 60 7.62 -3.71 -19.58
C PHE A 60 7.37 -2.28 -19.09
N GLY A 61 7.13 -2.13 -17.79
CA GLY A 61 7.01 -0.86 -17.11
C GLY A 61 8.12 -0.69 -16.07
N TRP A 62 8.40 0.57 -15.70
CA TRP A 62 9.36 0.89 -14.66
C TRP A 62 8.71 1.77 -13.59
N CYS A 63 8.98 1.48 -12.32
CA CYS A 63 8.53 2.24 -11.16
C CYS A 63 9.72 2.93 -10.50
N THR A 64 9.54 4.19 -10.09
CA THR A 64 10.59 4.96 -9.43
C THR A 64 10.89 4.49 -8.01
N TRP A 65 9.97 3.78 -7.35
CA TRP A 65 10.18 3.31 -5.97
C TRP A 65 11.44 2.46 -5.83
N ASP A 66 11.67 1.53 -6.77
CA ASP A 66 12.83 0.63 -6.77
C ASP A 66 14.17 1.33 -7.08
N ALA A 67 14.15 2.62 -7.45
CA ALA A 67 15.35 3.38 -7.81
C ALA A 67 15.61 4.60 -6.92
N PHE A 68 14.55 5.31 -6.53
CA PHE A 68 14.65 6.61 -5.87
C PHE A 68 13.94 6.65 -4.52
N TYR A 69 13.07 5.67 -4.19
CA TYR A 69 12.14 5.77 -3.07
C TYR A 69 11.45 7.14 -3.09
N SER A 70 11.62 7.95 -2.05
CA SER A 70 11.07 9.31 -1.91
C SER A 70 11.92 10.43 -2.52
N THR A 71 13.03 10.12 -3.20
CA THR A 71 13.97 11.12 -3.76
C THR A 71 13.80 11.32 -5.28
N VAL A 72 12.56 11.27 -5.75
CA VAL A 72 12.22 11.36 -7.17
C VAL A 72 12.53 12.76 -7.71
N SER A 73 13.25 12.85 -8.83
CA SER A 73 13.54 14.12 -9.50
C SER A 73 13.50 13.97 -11.02
N ALA A 74 13.18 15.07 -11.73
CA ALA A 74 13.17 15.07 -13.19
C ALA A 74 14.52 14.63 -13.80
N ARG A 75 15.64 15.03 -13.18
CA ARG A 75 16.98 14.59 -13.59
C ARG A 75 17.17 13.09 -13.37
N GLY A 76 16.79 12.57 -12.19
CA GLY A 76 16.86 11.14 -11.89
C GLY A 76 16.03 10.30 -12.86
N LEU A 77 14.81 10.74 -13.19
CA LEU A 77 13.96 10.10 -14.20
C LEU A 77 14.66 10.01 -15.56
N ALA A 78 15.24 11.11 -16.04
CA ALA A 78 15.93 11.15 -17.32
C ALA A 78 17.15 10.23 -17.34
N GLU A 79 17.96 10.26 -16.28
CA GLU A 79 19.15 9.39 -16.13
C GLU A 79 18.76 7.91 -16.04
N GLY A 80 17.71 7.56 -15.28
CA GLY A 80 17.22 6.20 -15.14
C GLY A 80 16.67 5.63 -16.45
N LEU A 81 15.87 6.41 -17.19
CA LEU A 81 15.38 6.01 -18.52
C LEU A 81 16.53 5.85 -19.53
N ALA A 82 17.51 6.75 -19.51
CA ALA A 82 18.68 6.64 -20.37
C ALA A 82 19.50 5.37 -20.05
N SER A 83 19.66 5.04 -18.76
CA SER A 83 20.32 3.81 -18.31
C SER A 83 19.61 2.57 -18.85
N LEU A 84 18.29 2.47 -18.68
CA LEU A 84 17.48 1.36 -19.20
C LEU A 84 17.62 1.22 -20.72
N HIS A 85 17.52 2.32 -21.46
CA HIS A 85 17.72 2.33 -22.91
C HIS A 85 19.11 1.85 -23.32
N SER A 86 20.17 2.26 -22.61
CA SER A 86 21.53 1.79 -22.89
C SER A 86 21.72 0.30 -22.59
N GLY A 87 20.96 -0.24 -21.64
CA GLY A 87 20.87 -1.68 -21.36
C GLY A 87 19.95 -2.46 -22.30
N GLY A 88 19.36 -1.82 -23.33
CA GLY A 88 18.46 -2.46 -24.29
C GLY A 88 17.04 -2.71 -23.78
N VAL A 89 16.65 -2.10 -22.66
CA VAL A 89 15.30 -2.19 -22.08
C VAL A 89 14.57 -0.88 -22.33
N TYR A 90 13.35 -0.97 -22.89
CA TYR A 90 12.56 0.21 -23.29
C TYR A 90 11.19 0.20 -22.59
N PRO A 91 11.07 0.80 -21.38
CA PRO A 91 9.80 0.89 -20.68
C PRO A 91 8.72 1.57 -21.51
N ARG A 92 7.52 0.99 -21.52
CA ARG A 92 6.34 1.56 -22.20
C ARG A 92 5.32 2.14 -21.20
N LEU A 93 5.58 1.93 -19.91
CA LEU A 93 4.85 2.50 -18.79
C LEU A 93 5.87 3.01 -17.76
N LEU A 94 5.66 4.21 -17.25
CA LEU A 94 6.43 4.80 -16.15
C LEU A 94 5.46 5.11 -15.00
N ILE A 95 5.75 4.58 -13.82
CA ILE A 95 5.08 4.95 -12.58
C ILE A 95 6.01 5.87 -11.81
N ILE A 96 5.53 7.09 -11.55
CA ILE A 96 6.19 8.08 -10.70
C ILE A 96 5.58 7.96 -9.31
N ASP A 97 6.33 7.34 -8.40
CA ASP A 97 5.96 7.07 -7.01
C ASP A 97 6.17 8.31 -6.12
N ASP A 98 5.89 8.16 -4.83
CA ASP A 98 5.97 9.19 -3.80
C ASP A 98 7.31 9.96 -3.78
N GLY A 99 7.26 11.21 -3.31
CA GLY A 99 8.41 12.11 -3.28
C GLY A 99 8.67 12.90 -4.56
N TRP A 100 7.83 12.73 -5.60
CA TRP A 100 7.89 13.58 -6.80
C TRP A 100 7.25 14.95 -6.60
N GLN A 101 6.29 15.06 -5.68
CA GLN A 101 5.70 16.33 -5.25
C GLN A 101 6.28 16.74 -3.90
N LEU A 102 6.38 18.05 -3.68
CA LEU A 102 6.49 18.61 -2.34
C LEU A 102 5.12 18.56 -1.70
N THR A 103 4.91 17.63 -0.79
CA THR A 103 3.73 17.60 0.05
C THR A 103 4.04 18.33 1.35
N ASP A 104 3.32 19.42 1.64
CA ASP A 104 3.10 19.75 3.05
C ASP A 104 2.28 18.56 3.59
N VAL A 105 2.88 17.71 4.43
CA VAL A 105 2.10 16.68 5.13
C VAL A 105 1.01 17.44 5.86
N ASP A 106 -0.26 17.23 5.47
CA ASP A 106 -1.39 17.79 6.21
C ASP A 106 -1.15 17.52 7.69
N ALA A 107 -1.40 18.51 8.54
CA ALA A 107 -1.02 18.42 9.96
C ALA A 107 -1.51 17.10 10.63
N GLY A 108 -2.62 16.53 10.16
CA GLY A 108 -3.17 15.24 10.59
C GLY A 108 -2.37 13.99 10.20
N TYR A 109 -1.51 14.06 9.17
CA TYR A 109 -0.63 12.97 8.69
C TYR A 109 0.85 13.18 9.07
N SER A 110 1.22 14.37 9.54
CA SER A 110 2.59 14.67 10.02
C SER A 110 3.00 13.88 11.28
N GLN A 111 2.04 13.23 11.96
CA GLN A 111 2.28 12.43 13.14
C GLN A 111 2.27 10.95 12.74
N ALA A 112 3.44 10.30 12.78
CA ALA A 112 3.50 8.84 12.75
C ALA A 112 2.49 8.29 13.79
N PRO A 113 1.58 7.37 13.42
CA PRO A 113 0.43 6.99 14.25
C PRO A 113 0.81 6.35 15.60
N THR A 114 2.09 6.03 15.81
CA THR A 114 2.63 5.38 17.01
C THR A 114 2.82 6.31 18.21
N SER A 115 3.12 7.61 18.03
CA SER A 115 3.30 8.52 19.18
C SER A 115 1.99 8.74 19.93
N GLN A 116 0.87 8.83 19.21
CA GLN A 116 -0.47 9.00 19.79
C GLN A 116 -1.06 7.69 20.34
N LEU A 117 -0.50 6.53 20.00
CA LEU A 117 -0.97 5.22 20.46
C LEU A 117 -0.61 4.96 21.93
N ALA A 118 0.60 5.34 22.37
CA ALA A 118 1.04 5.12 23.75
C ALA A 118 0.18 5.90 24.76
N ASP A 119 -0.12 7.16 24.45
CA ASP A 119 -0.91 8.03 25.31
C ASP A 119 -2.40 7.69 25.31
N LYS A 120 -2.97 7.30 24.16
CA LYS A 120 -4.37 6.86 24.08
C LYS A 120 -4.62 5.50 24.74
N MET A 121 -3.61 4.61 24.82
CA MET A 121 -3.76 3.27 25.38
C MET A 121 -3.36 3.16 26.87
N LYS A 122 -2.90 4.24 27.52
CA LYS A 122 -2.42 4.25 28.93
C LYS A 122 -1.40 3.15 29.26
N VAL A 123 -0.58 2.76 28.28
CA VAL A 123 0.40 1.69 28.43
C VAL A 123 1.59 2.18 29.26
N LYS A 124 2.03 1.39 30.25
CA LYS A 124 3.15 1.72 31.15
C LYS A 124 4.29 0.70 31.03
N GLY A 125 5.50 1.14 31.39
CA GLY A 125 6.68 0.28 31.52
C GLY A 125 7.30 -0.11 30.19
N THR A 126 7.90 -1.31 30.14
CA THR A 126 8.70 -1.84 29.02
C THR A 126 8.00 -1.83 27.66
N ALA A 127 6.66 -1.92 27.64
CA ALA A 127 5.89 -1.82 26.40
C ALA A 127 5.88 -0.40 25.79
N LYS A 128 6.06 0.65 26.60
CA LYS A 128 6.21 2.04 26.12
C LYS A 128 7.59 2.26 25.51
N GLU A 129 8.65 1.78 26.17
CA GLU A 129 10.03 1.89 25.66
C GLU A 129 10.23 1.13 24.33
N PHE A 130 9.59 -0.02 24.16
CA PHE A 130 9.64 -0.78 22.90
C PHE A 130 9.01 -0.01 21.73
N LEU A 131 7.91 0.71 21.97
CA LEU A 131 7.24 1.50 20.94
C LEU A 131 8.05 2.77 20.58
N GLU A 132 8.71 3.38 21.56
CA GLU A 132 9.55 4.57 21.34
C GLU A 132 10.89 4.22 20.66
N THR A 133 11.48 3.05 20.92
CA THR A 133 12.78 2.64 20.35
C THR A 133 12.72 2.23 18.88
N THR A 134 11.56 1.76 18.39
CA THR A 134 11.36 1.44 16.96
C THR A 134 11.30 2.66 16.03
N GLN A 135 11.43 3.88 16.56
CA GLN A 135 11.40 5.13 15.77
C GLN A 135 12.80 5.68 15.40
N SER A 136 13.89 5.10 15.92
CA SER A 136 15.25 5.64 15.74
C SER A 136 16.18 4.77 14.87
N SER A 137 15.63 3.87 14.06
CA SER A 137 16.39 2.97 13.19
C SER A 137 15.82 2.90 11.78
#